data_AF-A0A7Y7WQJ3-F1
#
_entry.id   AF-A0A7Y7WQJ3-F1
#
_cell.length_a   1.000
_cell.length_b   1.000
_cell.length_c   1.000
_cell.angle_alpha   90.00
_cell.angle_beta   90.00
_cell.angle_gamma   90.00
#
_symmetry.space_group_name_H-M   'P 1'
#
loop_
_entity.id
_entity.type
_entity.pdbx_description
1 polymer ?
#
loop_
_entity_poly.entity_id
_entity_poly.type
_entity_poly.pdbx_seq_one_letter_code
_entity_poly.pdbx_strand_id
1 'polypeptide(L)'
;MSFVPAFTDFLLTHLQQEERKRILKSIVVTVAPELWLSLESAALLDIHRDRFGLGGQLDDCEEFKPDSALPDRINVPRWLIAAERRKVDIWVEDSYGETPSKAIEFKIVHNNKNAYDKIKGIRKDLIKPIPSTKPNEIIERWGIVLLVYSRFYQDQQGGYSYGKFATCEEFLNTFSESLSDSAFRYATAIQLELAMAPTLVTDLCDANYIVPGKGAGVYLALVKPKQPTLASL
;
A
#
# COMPACT_ATOMS: atom_id res chain seq x y z
N MET A 1 -18.89 -1.96 2.43
CA MET A 1 -17.73 -2.32 1.57
C MET A 1 -16.50 -1.59 2.09
N SER A 2 -15.29 -2.15 1.93
CA SER A 2 -14.06 -1.51 2.40
C SER A 2 -13.75 -0.23 1.63
N PHE A 3 -13.26 0.82 2.29
CA PHE A 3 -12.88 2.09 1.64
C PHE A 3 -11.56 1.99 0.87
N VAL A 4 -10.73 0.97 1.15
CA VAL A 4 -9.34 0.90 0.68
C VAL A 4 -9.21 0.89 -0.85
N PRO A 5 -10.05 0.18 -1.65
CA PRO A 5 -10.01 0.29 -3.11
C PRO A 5 -10.25 1.72 -3.60
N ALA A 6 -11.31 2.38 -3.12
CA ALA A 6 -11.64 3.75 -3.51
C ALA A 6 -10.55 4.75 -3.08
N PHE A 7 -9.93 4.53 -1.91
CA PHE A 7 -8.76 5.31 -1.49
C PHE A 7 -7.55 5.05 -2.38
N THR A 8 -7.32 3.82 -2.83
CA THR A 8 -6.18 3.49 -3.70
C THR A 8 -6.32 4.13 -5.08
N ASP A 9 -7.53 4.17 -5.65
CA ASP A 9 -7.81 4.91 -6.89
C ASP A 9 -7.56 6.43 -6.72
N PHE A 10 -7.94 6.96 -5.55
CA PHE A 10 -7.69 8.36 -5.24
C PHE A 10 -6.19 8.65 -5.04
N LEU A 11 -5.46 7.75 -4.37
CA LEU A 11 -4.00 7.81 -4.22
C LEU A 11 -3.30 7.74 -5.58
N LEU A 12 -3.75 6.87 -6.49
CA LEU A 12 -3.24 6.82 -7.86
C LEU A 12 -3.37 8.19 -8.55
N THR A 13 -4.55 8.78 -8.50
CA THR A 13 -4.83 10.10 -9.08
C THR A 13 -3.97 11.19 -8.43
N HIS A 14 -3.80 11.13 -7.11
CA HIS A 14 -2.95 12.05 -6.35
C HIS A 14 -1.48 11.95 -6.77
N LEU A 15 -0.94 10.73 -6.86
CA LEU A 15 0.44 10.49 -7.29
C LEU A 15 0.67 10.88 -8.76
N GLN A 16 -0.38 10.92 -9.57
CA GLN A 16 -0.34 11.37 -10.96
C GLN A 16 -0.34 12.90 -11.11
N GLN A 17 -0.47 13.67 -10.03
CA GLN A 17 -0.30 15.13 -10.08
C GLN A 17 1.16 15.51 -10.38
N GLU A 18 1.38 16.59 -11.13
CA GLU A 18 2.70 16.98 -11.64
C GLU A 18 3.78 17.10 -10.56
N GLU A 19 3.45 17.72 -9.42
CA GLU A 19 4.39 17.83 -8.30
C GLU A 19 4.74 16.45 -7.71
N ARG A 20 3.75 15.59 -7.52
CA ARG A 20 3.95 14.24 -6.96
C ARG A 20 4.71 13.33 -7.91
N LYS A 21 4.45 13.41 -9.21
CA LYS A 21 5.25 12.72 -10.23
C LYS A 21 6.72 13.13 -10.17
N ARG A 22 7.01 14.44 -10.09
CA ARG A 22 8.41 14.95 -10.01
C ARG A 22 9.12 14.44 -8.76
N ILE A 23 8.46 14.50 -7.61
CA ILE A 23 9.00 13.98 -6.35
C ILE A 23 9.24 12.47 -6.48
N LEU A 24 8.25 11.70 -6.95
CA LEU A 24 8.35 10.26 -7.09
C LEU A 24 9.49 9.86 -8.03
N LYS A 25 9.62 10.51 -9.19
CA LYS A 25 10.73 10.32 -10.15
C LYS A 25 12.10 10.52 -9.49
N SER A 26 12.23 11.51 -8.61
CA SER A 26 13.47 11.75 -7.87
C SER A 26 13.72 10.72 -6.78
N ILE A 27 12.71 10.37 -5.98
CA ILE A 27 12.87 9.50 -4.82
C ILE A 27 13.12 8.06 -5.29
N VAL A 28 12.37 7.51 -6.25
CA VAL A 28 12.49 6.09 -6.64
C VAL A 28 13.87 5.71 -7.21
N VAL A 29 14.63 6.68 -7.70
CA VAL A 29 15.99 6.44 -8.23
C VAL A 29 17.08 6.68 -7.18
N THR A 30 16.77 7.39 -6.09
CA THR A 30 17.74 7.76 -5.05
C THR A 30 17.62 6.93 -3.78
N VAL A 31 16.39 6.57 -3.37
CA VAL A 31 16.10 5.83 -2.14
C VAL A 31 14.82 4.99 -2.30
N ALA A 32 14.52 4.14 -1.32
CA ALA A 32 13.23 3.44 -1.28
C ALA A 32 12.11 4.40 -0.81
N PRO A 33 11.07 4.68 -1.62
CA PRO A 33 10.00 5.64 -1.30
C PRO A 33 8.95 5.11 -0.31
N GLU A 34 9.20 3.99 0.38
CA GLU A 34 8.19 3.27 1.18
C GLU A 34 7.64 4.15 2.32
N LEU A 35 8.52 4.75 3.13
CA LEU A 35 8.14 5.63 4.22
C LEU A 35 7.46 6.91 3.70
N TRP A 36 7.99 7.52 2.64
CA TRP A 36 7.37 8.71 2.03
C TRP A 36 5.95 8.43 1.57
N LEU A 37 5.74 7.30 0.87
CA LEU A 37 4.43 6.90 0.38
C LEU A 37 3.46 6.61 1.53
N SER A 38 3.92 5.97 2.60
CA SER A 38 3.11 5.71 3.80
C SER A 38 2.63 7.01 4.44
N LEU A 39 3.54 7.96 4.69
CA LEU A 39 3.20 9.25 5.31
C LEU A 39 2.29 10.11 4.41
N GLU A 40 2.61 10.20 3.11
CA GLU A 40 1.79 10.92 2.13
C GLU A 40 0.38 10.32 2.05
N SER A 41 0.27 8.99 2.04
CA SER A 41 -1.01 8.28 1.99
C SER A 41 -1.82 8.48 3.27
N ALA A 42 -1.18 8.43 4.45
CA ALA A 42 -1.85 8.66 5.72
C ALA A 42 -2.42 10.08 5.80
N ALA A 43 -1.63 11.09 5.40
CA ALA A 43 -2.09 12.48 5.37
C ALA A 43 -3.22 12.67 4.34
N LEU A 44 -3.10 12.08 3.15
CA LEU A 44 -4.14 12.15 2.12
C LEU A 44 -5.46 11.53 2.61
N LEU A 45 -5.40 10.37 3.28
CA LEU A 45 -6.59 9.73 3.83
C LEU A 45 -7.21 10.56 4.95
N ASP A 46 -6.38 11.12 5.83
CA ASP A 46 -6.80 11.95 6.96
C ASP A 46 -7.49 13.25 6.53
N ILE A 47 -6.94 13.96 5.53
CA ILE A 47 -7.53 15.20 5.00
C ILE A 47 -8.88 14.93 4.30
N HIS A 48 -9.06 13.73 3.75
CA HIS A 48 -10.23 13.37 2.95
C HIS A 48 -11.13 12.32 3.62
N ARG A 49 -11.11 12.24 4.96
CA ARG A 49 -11.91 11.29 5.77
C ARG A 49 -13.36 11.12 5.30
N ASP A 50 -14.07 12.23 5.12
CA ASP A 50 -15.49 12.21 4.76
C ASP A 50 -15.75 11.53 3.42
N ARG A 51 -14.84 11.69 2.45
CA ARG A 51 -14.93 11.05 1.13
C ARG A 51 -14.96 9.53 1.22
N PHE A 52 -14.37 8.98 2.27
CA PHE A 52 -14.21 7.54 2.47
C PHE A 52 -15.13 6.99 3.56
N GLY A 53 -16.08 7.80 4.06
CA GLY A 53 -16.96 7.41 5.16
C GLY A 53 -16.24 7.28 6.50
N LEU A 54 -15.07 7.92 6.65
CA LEU A 54 -14.26 7.95 7.88
C LEU A 54 -14.45 9.27 8.66
N GLY A 55 -15.55 9.97 8.37
CA GLY A 55 -15.94 11.21 9.04
C GLY A 55 -16.57 10.98 10.42
N GLY A 56 -17.08 12.07 11.00
CA GLY A 56 -17.73 12.08 12.32
C GLY A 56 -16.76 12.35 13.48
N GLN A 57 -17.32 12.72 14.62
CA GLN A 57 -16.60 13.05 15.84
C GLN A 57 -16.82 11.98 16.89
N LEU A 58 -15.82 11.76 17.75
CA LEU A 58 -15.92 10.75 18.80
C LEU A 58 -17.07 11.07 19.77
N ASP A 59 -17.25 12.36 20.07
CA ASP A 59 -18.24 12.85 21.02
C ASP A 59 -19.67 12.86 20.46
N ASP A 60 -19.88 12.50 19.18
CA ASP A 60 -21.22 12.27 18.61
C ASP A 60 -21.94 11.08 19.28
N CYS A 61 -21.19 10.23 20.00
CA CYS A 61 -21.72 9.13 20.81
C CYS A 61 -21.52 9.45 22.29
N GLU A 62 -22.64 9.60 23.01
CA GLU A 62 -22.66 9.93 24.44
C GLU A 62 -21.84 8.97 25.31
N GLU A 63 -21.77 7.67 24.96
CA GLU A 63 -20.98 6.68 25.71
C GLU A 63 -19.48 6.95 25.68
N PHE A 64 -18.98 7.64 24.64
CA PHE A 64 -17.57 7.99 24.47
C PHE A 64 -17.25 9.42 24.92
N LYS A 65 -18.28 10.19 25.29
CA LYS A 65 -18.12 11.54 25.81
C LYS A 65 -17.63 11.47 27.26
N PRO A 66 -16.50 12.12 27.62
CA PRO A 66 -15.93 12.02 28.97
C PRO A 66 -16.86 12.57 30.06
N ASP A 67 -17.61 13.62 29.73
CA ASP A 67 -18.59 14.29 30.60
C ASP A 67 -19.61 15.02 29.71
N SER A 68 -20.90 14.75 29.91
CA SER A 68 -21.99 15.35 29.12
C SER A 68 -22.16 16.86 29.39
N ALA A 69 -21.63 17.37 30.50
CA ALA A 69 -21.63 18.81 30.81
C ALA A 69 -20.53 19.60 30.06
N LEU A 70 -19.55 18.91 29.47
CA LEU A 70 -18.47 19.55 28.71
C LEU A 70 -18.86 19.77 27.25
N PRO A 71 -18.31 20.82 26.60
CA PRO A 71 -18.50 21.02 25.16
C PRO A 71 -17.84 19.88 24.36
N ASP A 72 -18.40 19.59 23.19
CA ASP A 72 -17.90 18.53 22.31
C ASP A 72 -16.49 18.86 21.80
N ARG A 73 -15.63 17.84 21.77
CA ARG A 73 -14.25 17.95 21.27
C ARG A 73 -14.26 17.85 19.75
N ILE A 74 -14.45 18.98 19.10
CA ILE A 74 -14.56 19.08 17.64
C ILE A 74 -13.35 18.53 16.85
N ASN A 75 -12.19 18.39 17.50
CA ASN A 75 -10.94 17.91 16.91
C ASN A 75 -10.60 16.45 17.26
N VAL A 76 -11.53 15.71 17.86
CA VAL A 76 -11.37 14.29 18.17
C VAL A 76 -12.23 13.48 17.20
N PRO A 77 -11.66 12.97 16.09
CA PRO A 77 -12.43 12.24 15.10
C PRO A 77 -12.87 10.88 15.65
N ARG A 78 -14.02 10.38 15.17
CA ARG A 78 -14.48 9.01 15.46
C ARG A 78 -13.45 7.97 15.00
N TRP A 79 -12.89 8.16 13.81
CA TRP A 79 -11.93 7.23 13.22
C TRP A 79 -10.49 7.60 13.56
N LEU A 80 -9.73 6.65 14.08
CA LEU A 80 -8.29 6.79 14.19
C LEU A 80 -7.66 6.43 12.85
N ILE A 81 -6.85 7.33 12.29
CA ILE A 81 -5.95 7.06 11.17
C ILE A 81 -4.55 7.35 11.68
N ALA A 82 -3.66 6.36 11.67
CA ALA A 82 -2.31 6.53 12.20
C ALA A 82 -1.29 5.82 11.32
N ALA A 83 -0.27 6.56 10.89
CA ALA A 83 0.92 5.96 10.30
C ALA A 83 1.79 5.29 11.38
N GLU A 84 2.43 4.17 11.04
CA GLU A 84 3.41 3.44 11.87
C GLU A 84 2.89 2.91 13.22
N ARG A 85 1.58 3.05 13.51
CA ARG A 85 0.97 2.51 14.73
C ARG A 85 0.79 1.01 14.61
N ARG A 86 0.89 0.29 15.74
CA ARG A 86 0.75 -1.18 15.81
C ARG A 86 1.68 -1.95 14.83
N LYS A 87 2.83 -1.37 14.46
CA LYS A 87 3.80 -1.96 13.50
C LYS A 87 3.22 -2.25 12.12
N VAL A 88 2.22 -1.48 11.69
CA VAL A 88 1.70 -1.46 10.32
C VAL A 88 1.92 -0.08 9.74
N ASP A 89 2.00 0.03 8.41
CA ASP A 89 2.31 1.34 7.80
C ASP A 89 1.17 2.33 7.97
N ILE A 90 -0.09 1.91 7.77
CA ILE A 90 -1.28 2.68 8.15
C ILE A 90 -2.25 1.77 8.91
N TRP A 91 -2.66 2.23 10.08
CA TRP A 91 -3.71 1.65 10.90
C TRP A 91 -4.95 2.55 10.87
N VAL A 92 -6.11 1.98 10.54
CA VAL A 92 -7.41 2.66 10.61
C VAL A 92 -8.35 1.90 11.53
N GLU A 93 -8.87 2.58 12.54
CA GLU A 93 -9.70 1.98 13.59
C GLU A 93 -10.93 2.83 13.85
N ASP A 94 -12.09 2.17 13.91
CA ASP A 94 -13.33 2.78 14.35
C ASP A 94 -13.32 2.82 15.88
N SER A 95 -13.27 4.01 16.49
CA SER A 95 -13.22 4.10 17.96
C SER A 95 -14.46 3.53 18.64
N TYR A 96 -15.59 3.45 17.93
CA TYR A 96 -16.80 2.82 18.46
C TYR A 96 -16.76 1.29 18.37
N GLY A 97 -15.82 0.73 17.60
CA GLY A 97 -15.69 -0.72 17.42
C GLY A 97 -16.81 -1.36 16.60
N GLU A 98 -17.63 -0.57 15.90
CA GLU A 98 -18.73 -1.06 15.07
C GLU A 98 -18.23 -1.68 13.76
N THR A 99 -17.10 -1.18 13.26
CA THR A 99 -16.48 -1.64 12.02
C THR A 99 -15.11 -2.28 12.28
N PRO A 100 -14.77 -3.40 11.59
CA PRO A 100 -13.43 -3.97 11.65
C PRO A 100 -12.31 -2.96 11.33
N SER A 101 -11.21 -3.02 12.07
CA SER A 101 -10.01 -2.23 11.79
C SER A 101 -9.37 -2.61 10.45
N LYS A 102 -8.67 -1.67 9.82
CA LYS A 102 -7.92 -1.87 8.57
C LYS A 102 -6.43 -1.68 8.84
N ALA A 103 -5.63 -2.63 8.36
CA ALA A 103 -4.18 -2.54 8.30
C ALA A 103 -3.74 -2.47 6.84
N ILE A 104 -3.05 -1.39 6.47
CA ILE A 104 -2.52 -1.16 5.13
C ILE A 104 -0.99 -1.19 5.23
N GLU A 105 -0.37 -2.04 4.42
CA GLU A 105 1.07 -2.18 4.28
C GLU A 105 1.51 -1.65 2.90
N PHE A 106 2.64 -0.96 2.85
CA PHE A 106 3.26 -0.53 1.61
C PHE A 106 4.42 -1.43 1.25
N LYS A 107 4.59 -1.67 -0.05
CA LYS A 107 5.77 -2.37 -0.55
C LYS A 107 6.31 -1.73 -1.80
N ILE A 108 7.62 -1.50 -1.83
CA ILE A 108 8.31 -1.10 -3.06
C ILE A 108 9.10 -2.28 -3.64
N VAL A 109 8.81 -2.61 -4.90
CA VAL A 109 9.49 -3.66 -5.65
C VAL A 109 10.18 -3.03 -6.85
N HIS A 110 11.50 -2.97 -6.82
CA HIS A 110 12.29 -2.57 -7.97
C HIS A 110 12.64 -3.79 -8.83
N ASN A 111 12.88 -3.60 -10.13
CA ASN A 111 13.35 -4.63 -11.06
C ASN A 111 14.83 -5.05 -10.85
N ASN A 112 15.24 -5.19 -9.58
CA ASN A 112 16.58 -5.60 -9.16
C ASN A 112 16.62 -7.07 -8.72
N LYS A 113 17.81 -7.55 -8.34
CA LYS A 113 18.04 -8.92 -7.86
C LYS A 113 17.18 -9.34 -6.65
N ASN A 114 16.64 -8.38 -5.88
CA ASN A 114 15.84 -8.61 -4.68
C ASN A 114 14.32 -8.61 -4.97
N ALA A 115 13.89 -8.43 -6.22
CA ALA A 115 12.48 -8.32 -6.58
C ALA A 115 11.64 -9.50 -6.05
N TYR A 116 12.08 -10.74 -6.28
CA TYR A 116 11.37 -11.93 -5.82
C TYR A 116 11.24 -12.01 -4.29
N ASP A 117 12.29 -11.61 -3.55
CA ASP A 117 12.25 -11.58 -2.09
C ASP A 117 11.29 -10.50 -1.57
N LYS A 118 11.24 -9.35 -2.24
CA LYS A 118 10.28 -8.28 -1.92
C LYS A 118 8.84 -8.71 -2.19
N ILE A 119 8.58 -9.39 -3.31
CA ILE A 119 7.27 -9.99 -3.63
C ILE A 119 6.87 -11.03 -2.58
N LYS A 120 7.79 -11.90 -2.16
CA LYS A 120 7.56 -12.82 -1.04
C LYS A 120 7.30 -12.09 0.27
N GLY A 121 7.97 -10.95 0.50
CA GLY A 121 7.81 -10.09 1.65
C GLY A 121 6.38 -9.59 1.84
N ILE A 122 5.67 -9.25 0.76
CA ILE A 122 4.26 -8.80 0.79
C ILE A 122 3.40 -9.78 1.59
N ARG A 123 3.54 -11.08 1.35
CA ARG A 123 2.79 -12.12 2.08
C ARG A 123 3.11 -12.09 3.57
N LYS A 124 4.38 -11.96 3.93
CA LYS A 124 4.78 -11.91 5.35
C LYS A 124 4.15 -10.72 6.05
N ASP A 125 4.13 -9.57 5.39
CA ASP A 125 3.59 -8.33 5.98
C ASP A 125 2.06 -8.43 6.13
N LEU A 126 1.36 -9.02 5.17
CA LEU A 126 -0.09 -9.21 5.23
C LEU A 126 -0.56 -10.30 6.20
N ILE A 127 0.34 -11.08 6.80
CA ILE A 127 -0.02 -12.15 7.74
C ILE A 127 0.62 -11.98 9.10
N LYS A 128 1.54 -11.01 9.26
CA LYS A 128 2.25 -10.80 10.51
C LYS A 128 1.26 -10.54 11.65
N PRO A 129 1.48 -11.09 12.85
CA PRO A 129 0.70 -10.71 14.02
C PRO A 129 0.75 -9.19 14.23
N ILE A 130 -0.40 -8.57 14.45
CA ILE A 130 -0.47 -7.13 14.77
C ILE A 130 -0.53 -7.02 16.31
N PRO A 131 0.44 -6.37 16.95
CA PRO A 131 0.47 -6.19 18.40
C PRO A 131 -0.81 -5.51 18.93
N SER A 132 -1.12 -5.79 20.19
CA SER A 132 -2.23 -5.14 20.92
C SER A 132 -3.61 -5.32 20.28
N THR A 133 -3.81 -6.42 19.55
CA THR A 133 -5.10 -6.83 19.00
C THR A 133 -5.79 -7.82 19.93
N LYS A 134 -7.12 -7.78 20.01
CA LYS A 134 -7.88 -8.72 20.83
C LYS A 134 -7.82 -10.12 20.22
N PRO A 135 -7.91 -11.20 21.02
CA PRO A 135 -8.11 -12.54 20.49
C PRO A 135 -9.32 -12.56 19.54
N ASN A 136 -9.14 -13.07 18.33
CA ASN A 136 -10.15 -13.13 17.26
C ASN A 136 -10.64 -11.77 16.72
N GLU A 137 -9.91 -10.68 16.97
CA GLU A 137 -10.19 -9.40 16.30
C GLU A 137 -10.09 -9.57 14.78
N ILE A 138 -11.18 -9.26 14.07
CA ILE A 138 -11.21 -9.30 12.61
C ILE A 138 -10.56 -8.01 12.11
N ILE A 139 -9.48 -8.14 11.35
CA ILE A 139 -8.74 -7.03 10.76
C ILE A 139 -8.71 -7.21 9.25
N GLU A 140 -9.19 -6.21 8.53
CA GLU A 140 -9.05 -6.16 7.08
C GLU A 140 -7.61 -5.77 6.72
N ARG A 141 -6.96 -6.58 5.87
CA ARG A 141 -5.55 -6.38 5.51
C ARG A 141 -5.38 -6.09 4.03
N TRP A 142 -4.57 -5.08 3.74
CA TRP A 142 -4.36 -4.58 2.39
C TRP A 142 -2.89 -4.28 2.17
N GLY A 143 -2.42 -4.51 0.95
CA GLY A 143 -1.08 -4.16 0.50
C GLY A 143 -1.15 -3.19 -0.68
N ILE A 144 -0.60 -2.00 -0.52
CA ILE A 144 -0.41 -1.05 -1.62
C ILE A 144 1.02 -1.20 -2.11
N VAL A 145 1.20 -1.62 -3.36
CA VAL A 145 2.51 -1.98 -3.91
C VAL A 145 2.90 -1.02 -5.02
N LEU A 146 4.08 -0.41 -4.92
CA LEU A 146 4.72 0.26 -6.05
C LEU A 146 5.72 -0.68 -6.73
N LEU A 147 5.53 -0.85 -8.02
CA LEU A 147 6.40 -1.59 -8.92
C LEU A 147 7.23 -0.59 -9.71
N VAL A 148 8.54 -0.64 -9.57
CA VAL A 148 9.47 0.29 -10.21
C VAL A 148 10.32 -0.47 -11.22
N TYR A 149 10.04 -0.24 -12.50
CA TYR A 149 10.88 -0.73 -13.58
C TYR A 149 11.78 0.40 -14.07
N SER A 150 13.09 0.19 -14.02
CA SER A 150 14.09 1.22 -14.33
C SER A 150 15.24 0.63 -15.13
N ARG A 151 15.92 1.48 -15.90
CA ARG A 151 17.18 1.17 -16.60
C ARG A 151 18.12 2.37 -16.46
N PHE A 152 19.13 2.25 -15.61
CA PHE A 152 20.14 3.28 -15.41
C PHE A 152 21.10 3.37 -16.60
N TYR A 153 21.69 4.54 -16.83
CA TYR A 153 22.88 4.65 -17.69
C TYR A 153 23.98 3.74 -17.17
N GLN A 154 24.75 3.13 -18.07
CA GLN A 154 25.73 2.09 -17.73
C GLN A 154 26.80 2.59 -16.73
N ASP A 155 27.21 3.85 -16.86
CA ASP A 155 28.17 4.53 -15.99
C ASP A 155 27.53 5.10 -14.71
N GLN A 156 26.20 5.21 -14.65
CA GLN A 156 25.45 5.75 -13.50
C GLN A 156 24.77 4.67 -12.65
N GLN A 157 24.76 3.40 -13.09
CA GLN A 157 24.07 2.31 -12.37
C GLN A 157 24.64 2.01 -10.98
N GLY A 158 25.90 2.38 -10.73
CA GLY A 158 26.61 2.08 -9.49
C GLY A 158 26.53 0.59 -9.12
N GLY A 159 26.04 0.30 -7.91
CA GLY A 159 25.84 -1.08 -7.40
C GLY A 159 24.51 -1.73 -7.77
N TYR A 160 23.67 -1.07 -8.59
CA TYR A 160 22.35 -1.59 -8.95
C TYR A 160 22.48 -2.86 -9.79
N SER A 161 22.03 -3.98 -9.24
CA SER A 161 22.03 -5.28 -9.94
C SER A 161 20.61 -5.63 -10.39
N TYR A 162 20.38 -5.71 -11.70
CA TYR A 162 19.08 -6.08 -12.26
C TYR A 162 18.66 -7.49 -11.90
N GLY A 163 17.34 -7.68 -11.76
CA GLY A 163 16.72 -9.01 -11.71
C GLY A 163 16.67 -9.65 -13.09
N LYS A 164 16.17 -10.88 -13.15
CA LYS A 164 15.95 -11.61 -14.41
C LYS A 164 14.63 -11.16 -15.07
N PHE A 165 14.59 -9.89 -15.48
CA PHE A 165 13.48 -9.28 -16.22
C PHE A 165 14.03 -8.55 -17.44
N ALA A 166 13.74 -9.05 -18.64
CA ALA A 166 14.13 -8.43 -19.89
C ALA A 166 13.28 -7.17 -20.17
N THR A 167 11.97 -7.24 -19.94
CA THR A 167 11.03 -6.15 -20.24
C THR A 167 10.23 -5.70 -19.01
N CYS A 168 9.60 -4.52 -19.10
CA CYS A 168 8.68 -4.03 -18.09
C CYS A 168 7.46 -4.96 -17.97
N GLU A 169 6.91 -5.38 -19.10
CA GLU A 169 5.78 -6.32 -19.16
C GLU A 169 6.10 -7.64 -18.43
N GLU A 170 7.27 -8.23 -18.67
CA GLU A 170 7.70 -9.45 -17.97
C GLU A 170 7.76 -9.24 -16.45
N PHE A 171 8.22 -8.07 -15.99
CA PHE A 171 8.26 -7.73 -14.57
C PHE A 171 6.85 -7.61 -13.96
N LEU A 172 5.92 -6.93 -14.64
CA LEU A 172 4.54 -6.76 -14.16
C LEU A 172 3.75 -8.08 -14.19
N ASN A 173 3.94 -8.90 -15.23
CA ASN A 173 3.35 -10.23 -15.34
C ASN A 173 3.91 -11.15 -14.26
N THR A 174 5.23 -11.15 -14.06
CA THR A 174 5.86 -11.95 -12.99
C THR A 174 5.31 -11.56 -11.62
N PHE A 175 5.12 -10.27 -11.34
CA PHE A 175 4.51 -9.83 -10.09
C PHE A 175 3.10 -10.42 -9.93
N SER A 176 2.26 -10.28 -10.95
CA SER A 176 0.86 -10.74 -10.92
C SER A 176 0.75 -12.26 -10.78
N GLU A 177 1.54 -13.01 -11.54
CA GLU A 177 1.63 -14.48 -11.47
C GLU A 177 2.20 -14.94 -10.13
N SER A 178 3.19 -14.23 -9.58
CA SER A 178 3.77 -14.55 -8.28
C SER A 178 2.82 -14.27 -7.12
N LEU A 179 1.71 -13.57 -7.34
CA LEU A 179 0.61 -13.45 -6.38
C LEU A 179 -0.43 -14.58 -6.55
N SER A 180 -0.55 -15.12 -7.77
CA SER A 180 -1.55 -16.14 -8.15
C SER A 180 -1.32 -17.52 -7.52
N ASP A 181 -2.40 -18.31 -7.50
CA ASP A 181 -2.52 -19.62 -6.87
C ASP A 181 -1.62 -20.71 -7.48
N SER A 182 -1.15 -20.52 -8.72
CA SER A 182 -0.39 -21.53 -9.49
C SER A 182 1.13 -21.48 -9.26
N ALA A 183 1.62 -20.53 -8.48
CA ALA A 183 3.04 -20.40 -8.19
C ALA A 183 3.50 -21.50 -7.21
N PHE A 184 3.96 -22.64 -7.76
CA PHE A 184 4.46 -23.81 -7.01
C PHE A 184 5.44 -23.47 -5.86
N ARG A 185 6.17 -22.35 -5.98
CA ARG A 185 7.10 -21.84 -4.96
C ARG A 185 6.43 -21.37 -3.66
N TYR A 186 5.10 -21.26 -3.60
CA TYR A 186 4.36 -20.67 -2.48
C TYR A 186 3.16 -21.49 -1.98
N ALA A 187 3.08 -22.79 -2.30
CA ALA A 187 1.91 -23.64 -2.03
C ALA A 187 1.44 -23.71 -0.56
N THR A 188 2.26 -23.33 0.42
CA THR A 188 1.91 -23.31 1.86
C THR A 188 1.66 -21.91 2.43
N ALA A 189 1.75 -20.86 1.63
CA ALA A 189 1.56 -19.48 2.08
C ALA A 189 0.10 -19.02 1.90
N ILE A 190 -0.33 -18.04 2.70
CA ILE A 190 -1.64 -17.40 2.54
C ILE A 190 -1.74 -16.83 1.12
N GLN A 191 -2.86 -17.18 0.46
CA GLN A 191 -3.18 -16.76 -0.89
C GLN A 191 -3.45 -15.26 -0.90
N LEU A 192 -2.91 -14.56 -1.90
CA LEU A 192 -3.17 -13.15 -2.13
C LEU A 192 -3.94 -13.02 -3.45
N GLU A 193 -4.75 -11.99 -3.55
CA GLU A 193 -5.37 -11.61 -4.81
C GLU A 193 -5.08 -10.15 -5.17
N LEU A 194 -5.01 -9.88 -6.47
CA LEU A 194 -4.93 -8.53 -7.02
C LEU A 194 -6.32 -7.91 -7.01
N ALA A 195 -6.53 -6.94 -6.13
CA ALA A 195 -7.74 -6.13 -6.10
C ALA A 195 -7.67 -4.96 -7.11
N MET A 196 -6.47 -4.53 -7.48
CA MET A 196 -6.21 -3.58 -8.56
C MET A 196 -4.95 -4.03 -9.29
N ALA A 197 -5.04 -4.21 -10.61
CA ALA A 197 -3.90 -4.55 -11.45
C ALA A 197 -2.85 -3.41 -11.45
N PRO A 198 -1.57 -3.71 -11.70
CA PRO A 198 -0.54 -2.70 -11.87
C PRO A 198 -0.97 -1.61 -12.85
N THR A 199 -1.15 -0.39 -12.36
CA THR A 199 -1.60 0.76 -13.13
C THR A 199 -0.54 1.85 -13.11
N LEU A 200 -0.25 2.43 -14.27
CA LEU A 200 0.82 3.41 -14.43
C LEU A 200 0.56 4.66 -13.59
N VAL A 201 1.52 5.00 -12.72
CA VAL A 201 1.57 6.28 -12.00
C VAL A 201 2.29 7.32 -12.84
N THR A 202 3.49 6.97 -13.31
CA THR A 202 4.32 7.84 -14.16
C THR A 202 5.35 7.02 -14.92
N ASP A 203 5.70 7.44 -16.13
CA ASP A 203 6.96 7.01 -16.75
C ASP A 203 8.16 7.62 -16.01
N LEU A 204 9.35 7.09 -16.26
CA LEU A 204 10.63 7.56 -15.71
C LEU A 204 11.57 8.09 -16.81
N CYS A 205 11.05 8.50 -17.98
CA CYS A 205 11.89 8.86 -19.13
C CYS A 205 12.74 10.11 -18.91
N ASP A 206 12.28 11.02 -18.05
CA ASP A 206 12.94 12.27 -17.65
C ASP A 206 13.50 12.21 -16.21
N ALA A 207 13.46 11.03 -15.57
CA ALA A 207 14.04 10.85 -14.25
C ALA A 207 15.57 10.86 -14.34
N ASN A 208 16.23 11.43 -13.33
CA ASN A 208 17.69 11.46 -13.26
C ASN A 208 18.26 10.03 -13.36
N TYR A 209 19.37 9.90 -14.09
CA TYR A 209 20.14 8.66 -14.26
C TYR A 209 19.46 7.54 -15.05
N ILE A 210 18.21 7.71 -15.47
CA ILE A 210 17.46 6.69 -16.22
C ILE A 210 17.61 6.91 -17.72
N VAL A 211 17.84 5.81 -18.46
CA VAL A 211 17.90 5.80 -19.92
C VAL A 211 16.49 5.96 -20.48
N PRO A 212 16.21 7.00 -21.29
CA PRO A 212 14.89 7.19 -21.90
C PRO A 212 14.58 6.08 -22.91
N GLY A 213 13.29 5.84 -23.15
CA GLY A 213 12.82 4.91 -24.20
C GLY A 213 13.01 3.42 -23.88
N LYS A 214 13.35 3.05 -22.64
CA LYS A 214 13.49 1.66 -22.19
C LYS A 214 12.30 1.13 -21.39
N GLY A 215 11.13 1.77 -21.53
CA GLY A 215 9.91 1.37 -20.82
C GLY A 215 10.00 1.54 -19.30
N ALA A 216 10.80 2.50 -18.83
CA ALA A 216 10.95 2.77 -17.40
C ALA A 216 9.70 3.47 -16.85
N GLY A 217 9.19 2.99 -15.71
CA GLY A 217 7.94 3.46 -15.15
C GLY A 217 7.70 2.97 -13.73
N VAL A 218 6.78 3.67 -13.06
CA VAL A 218 6.28 3.34 -11.72
C VAL A 218 4.80 2.99 -11.82
N TYR A 219 4.43 1.85 -11.24
CA TYR A 219 3.07 1.31 -11.29
C TYR A 219 2.56 1.06 -9.87
N LEU A 220 1.28 1.35 -9.63
CA LEU A 220 0.59 1.08 -8.37
C LEU A 220 -0.27 -0.17 -8.52
N ALA A 221 -0.24 -1.06 -7.55
CA ALA A 221 -1.12 -2.23 -7.47
C ALA A 221 -1.73 -2.33 -6.07
N LEU A 222 -2.91 -2.92 -5.98
CA LEU A 222 -3.59 -3.21 -4.72
C LEU A 222 -3.72 -4.71 -4.57
N VAL A 223 -3.28 -5.22 -3.43
CA VAL A 223 -3.38 -6.63 -3.06
C VAL A 223 -4.09 -6.78 -1.73
N LYS A 224 -4.69 -7.94 -1.51
CA LYS A 224 -5.21 -8.35 -0.20
C LYS A 224 -5.11 -9.86 -0.04
N PRO A 225 -5.17 -10.39 1.19
CA PRO A 225 -5.38 -11.80 1.39
C PRO A 225 -6.65 -12.26 0.70
N LYS A 226 -6.57 -13.36 -0.04
CA LYS A 226 -7.73 -14.06 -0.56
C LYS A 226 -8.47 -14.62 0.65
N GLN A 227 -9.78 -14.38 0.73
CA GLN A 227 -10.57 -15.07 1.74
C GLN A 227 -10.48 -16.57 1.46
N PRO A 228 -10.33 -17.42 2.48
CA PRO A 228 -10.48 -18.85 2.25
C PRO A 228 -11.87 -19.03 1.65
N THR A 229 -11.93 -19.48 0.40
CA THR A 229 -13.17 -20.02 -0.14
C THR A 229 -13.61 -21.08 0.85
N LEU A 230 -14.79 -20.90 1.45
CA LEU A 230 -15.54 -21.94 2.13
C LEU A 230 -15.93 -23.00 1.08
N ALA A 231 -14.94 -23.67 0.50
CA ALA A 231 -15.13 -24.82 -0.34
C ALA A 231 -15.12 -26.02 0.62
N SER A 232 -16.34 -26.43 0.98
CA SER A 232 -16.71 -27.75 1.51
C SER A 232 -15.88 -28.27 2.70
N LEU A 233 -16.38 -27.99 3.92
CA LEU A 233 -16.41 -29.00 4.98
C LEU A 233 -17.66 -29.86 4.78
#